data_AF-A0A9K3NPP2-F1
#
_entry.id   AF-A0A9K3NPP2-F1
#
_cell.length_a   1.000
_cell.length_b   1.000
_cell.length_c   1.000
_cell.angle_alpha   90.00
_cell.angle_beta   90.00
_cell.angle_gamma   90.00
#
_symmetry.space_group_name_H-M   'P 1'
#
loop_
_entity.id
_entity.type
_entity.pdbx_description
1 polymer ?
#
loop_
_entity_poly.entity_id
_entity_poly.type
_entity_poly.pdbx_seq_one_letter_code
_entity_poly.pdbx_strand_id
1 'polypeptide(L)' 'MSVDTMEEVAQGRVWTGKDAASRGLVDAIGGFSRAVAIAKHKANIPHNKKVCFIVLYICAQWLSSLINL' A
#
# COMPACT_ATOMS: atom_id res chain seq x y z
N MET A 1 -6.04 -2.21 17.95
CA MET A 1 -6.82 -3.46 18.00
C MET A 1 -6.03 -4.48 18.80
N SER A 2 -6.66 -5.20 19.73
CA SER A 2 -6.04 -6.31 20.47
C SER A 2 -6.05 -7.60 19.64
N VAL A 3 -5.26 -8.59 20.05
CA VAL A 3 -5.18 -9.89 19.36
C VAL A 3 -6.54 -10.60 19.36
N ASP A 4 -7.24 -10.62 20.50
CA ASP A 4 -8.54 -11.28 20.60
C ASP A 4 -9.58 -10.71 19.63
N THR A 5 -9.66 -9.37 19.51
CA THR A 5 -10.57 -8.70 18.56
C THR A 5 -10.14 -8.89 17.11
N MET A 6 -8.83 -9.05 16.85
CA MET A 6 -8.34 -9.35 15.50
C MET A 6 -8.76 -10.75 15.06
N GLU A 7 -8.71 -11.73 15.96
CA GLU A 7 -9.06 -13.12 15.69
C GLU A 7 -10.51 -13.26 15.21
N GLU A 8 -11.44 -12.50 15.81
CA GLU A 8 -12.85 -12.45 15.44
C GLU A 8 -13.10 -12.01 13.99
N VAL A 9 -12.19 -11.26 13.37
CA VAL A 9 -12.29 -10.75 11.99
C VAL A 9 -11.28 -11.39 11.02
N ALA A 10 -10.38 -12.25 11.54
CA ALA A 10 -9.38 -12.98 10.77
C ALA A 10 -9.95 -14.31 10.22
N GLN A 11 -9.16 -15.39 10.24
CA GLN A 11 -9.53 -16.75 9.80
C GLN A 11 -9.74 -16.91 8.28
N GLY A 12 -8.89 -16.27 7.48
CA GLY A 12 -8.92 -16.42 6.01
C GLY A 12 -10.15 -15.82 5.32
N ARG A 13 -11.00 -15.09 6.06
CA ARG A 13 -12.15 -14.38 5.50
C ARG A 13 -11.72 -13.23 4.61
N VAL A 14 -12.43 -13.09 3.49
CA VAL A 14 -12.27 -11.97 2.57
C VAL A 14 -13.27 -10.87 2.96
N TRP A 15 -12.80 -9.62 2.96
CA TRP A 15 -13.62 -8.46 3.27
C TRP A 15 -13.69 -7.53 2.06
N THR A 16 -14.86 -6.95 1.80
CA THR A 16 -14.94 -5.81 0.89
C THR A 16 -14.22 -4.61 1.52
N GLY A 17 -13.75 -3.67 0.70
CA GLY A 17 -13.10 -2.46 1.24
C GLY A 17 -13.99 -1.73 2.25
N LYS A 18 -15.30 -1.60 1.98
CA LYS A 18 -16.23 -0.90 2.87
C LYS A 18 -16.41 -1.62 4.21
N ASP A 19 -16.46 -2.96 4.21
CA ASP A 19 -16.56 -3.74 5.44
C ASP A 19 -15.25 -3.68 6.24
N ALA A 20 -14.11 -3.74 5.54
CA ALA A 20 -12.79 -3.59 6.15
C ALA A 20 -12.65 -2.24 6.86
N ALA A 21 -13.13 -1.15 6.24
CA ALA A 21 -13.13 0.18 6.86
C ALA A 21 -14.02 0.25 8.11
N SER A 22 -15.24 -0.31 8.04
CA SER A 22 -16.17 -0.35 9.19
C SER A 22 -15.60 -1.13 10.38
N ARG A 23 -14.70 -2.08 10.12
CA ARG A 23 -14.03 -2.94 11.11
C ARG A 23 -12.66 -2.42 11.54
N GLY A 24 -12.21 -1.28 11.01
CA GLY A 24 -10.89 -0.72 11.31
C GLY A 24 -9.71 -1.55 10.77
N LEU A 25 -9.93 -2.38 9.76
CA LEU A 25 -8.88 -3.15 9.07
C LEU A 25 -8.08 -2.30 8.08
N VAL A 26 -8.67 -1.20 7.60
CA VAL A 26 -8.02 -0.22 6.71
C VAL A 26 -8.29 1.20 7.20
N ASP A 27 -7.35 2.11 6.96
CA ASP A 27 -7.45 3.49 7.43
C ASP A 27 -8.40 4.35 6.58
N ALA A 28 -8.53 4.05 5.28
CA ALA A 28 -9.31 4.84 4.34
C ALA A 28 -9.70 4.06 3.09
N ILE A 29 -10.79 4.50 2.46
CA ILE A 29 -11.25 4.00 1.14
C ILE A 29 -10.89 4.99 0.04
N GLY A 30 -10.38 4.46 -1.06
CA GLY A 30 -10.04 5.23 -2.25
C GLY A 30 -9.10 4.47 -3.17
N GLY A 31 -8.72 5.13 -4.28
CA GLY A 31 -7.71 4.62 -5.20
C GLY A 31 -6.31 5.15 -4.92
N PHE A 32 -5.42 4.89 -5.85
CA PHE A 32 -4.00 5.29 -5.78
C PHE A 32 -3.80 6.79 -5.55
N SER A 33 -4.58 7.65 -6.21
CA SER A 33 -4.50 9.11 -6.04
C SER A 33 -4.76 9.56 -4.60
N ARG A 34 -5.72 8.93 -3.91
CA ARG A 34 -6.03 9.20 -2.50
C ARG A 34 -4.89 8.73 -1.60
N ALA A 35 -4.32 7.55 -1.86
CA ALA A 35 -3.17 7.04 -1.12
C ALA A 35 -1.97 8.00 -1.21
N VAL A 36 -1.67 8.51 -2.41
CA VAL A 36 -0.59 9.49 -2.63
C VAL A 36 -0.87 10.81 -1.90
N ALA A 37 -2.11 11.30 -1.91
CA ALA A 37 -2.48 12.51 -1.18
C ALA A 37 -2.27 12.36 0.33
N ILE A 38 -2.64 11.22 0.91
CA ILE A 38 -2.42 10.90 2.32
C ILE A 38 -0.91 10.80 2.63
N ALA A 39 -0.15 10.12 1.76
CA ALA A 39 1.31 10.01 1.93
C ALA A 39 2.00 11.38 1.90
N LYS A 40 1.63 12.25 0.96
CA LYS A 40 2.12 13.64 0.91
C LYS A 40 1.83 14.40 2.20
N HIS A 41 0.58 14.32 2.68
CA HIS A 41 0.18 14.96 3.93
C HIS A 41 1.00 14.45 5.11
N LYS A 42 1.14 13.13 5.28
CA LYS A 42 1.93 12.53 6.36
C LYS A 42 3.43 12.87 6.28
N ALA A 43 3.96 13.10 5.08
CA ALA A 43 5.36 13.46 4.84
C ALA A 43 5.62 14.98 4.82
N ASN A 44 4.62 15.82 5.15
CA ASN A 44 4.70 17.29 5.04
C ASN A 44 5.10 17.80 3.64
N ILE A 45 4.69 17.08 2.59
CA ILE A 45 4.91 17.48 1.20
C ILE A 45 3.69 18.28 0.72
N PRO A 46 3.86 19.49 0.14
CA PRO A 46 2.75 20.25 -0.41
C PRO A 46 1.95 19.46 -1.45
N HIS A 47 0.62 19.53 -1.39
CA HIS A 47 -0.25 18.78 -2.30
C HIS A 47 0.04 19.06 -3.79
N ASN A 48 0.34 20.32 -4.11
CA ASN A 48 0.66 20.79 -5.47
C ASN A 48 2.06 20.38 -5.96
N LYS A 49 2.94 19.87 -5.09
CA LYS A 49 4.28 19.43 -5.49
C LYS A 49 4.15 18.20 -6.37
N LYS A 50 4.68 18.26 -7.61
CA LYS A 50 4.69 17.11 -8.52
C LYS A 50 5.56 16.00 -7.94
N VAL A 51 5.11 14.76 -8.10
CA VAL A 51 5.83 13.54 -7.69
C VAL A 51 5.95 12.64 -8.90
N CYS A 52 7.11 11.99 -9.06
CA CYS A 52 7.34 11.00 -10.09
C CYS A 52 7.10 9.61 -9.50
N PHE A 53 6.30 8.79 -10.16
CA PHE A 53 6.12 7.39 -9.79
C PHE A 53 7.11 6.55 -10.58
N ILE A 54 7.89 5.72 -9.87
CA ILE A 54 8.74 4.72 -10.50
C ILE A 54 8.11 3.34 -10.30
N VAL A 55 8.03 2.55 -11.36
CA VAL A 55 7.64 1.15 -11.28
C VAL A 55 8.92 0.34 -11.10
N LEU A 56 9.06 -0.32 -9.96
CA LEU A 56 10.19 -1.19 -9.68
C LEU A 56 9.95 -2.54 -10.34
N TYR A 57 10.63 -2.80 -11.45
CA TYR A 57 10.80 -4.13 -11.98
C TYR A 57 12.07 -4.72 -11.38
N ILE A 58 11.92 -5.67 -10.45
CA ILE A 58 13.04 -6.49 -9.99
C ILE A 58 13.22 -7.59 -11.05
N CYS A 59 13.77 -7.23 -12.22
CA CYS A 59 14.35 -8.22 -13.12
C CYS A 59 15.79 -8.40 -12.67
N ALA A 60 16.16 -9.61 -12.27
CA ALA A 60 17.45 -9.96 -11.67
C ALA A 60 18.63 -9.28 -12.39
N GLN A 61 19.09 -8.16 -11.82
CA GLN A 61 20.28 -7.43 -12.25
C GLN A 61 21.53 -8.33 -12.25
N TRP A 62 21.44 -9.45 -11.53
CA TRP A 62 22.44 -10.51 -11.48
C TRP A 62 22.66 -11.26 -12.80
N LEU A 63 21.61 -11.44 -13.64
CA LEU A 63 21.78 -12.13 -14.93
C LEU A 63 22.47 -11.24 -15.98
N SER A 64 22.34 -9.92 -15.86
CA SER A 64 23.00 -8.95 -16.74
C SER A 64 24.53 -9.04 -16.68
N SER A 65 25.07 -9.45 -15.52
CA SER A 65 26.52 -9.70 -15.35
C SER A 65 26.98 -11.07 -15.84
N LEU A 66 26.08 -12.04 -16.04
CA LEU A 66 26.41 -13.41 -16.46
C LEU A 66 26.37 -13.63 -17.99
N ILE A 67 25.59 -12.83 -18.73
CA ILE A 67 25.43 -12.99 -20.19
C ILE A 67 26.50 -12.22 -21.00
N ASN A 68 27.26 -11.30 -20.37
CA ASN A 68 28.40 -10.60 -21.00
C ASN A 68 29.74 -11.36 -20.84
N LEU A 69 29.70 -12.70 -20.75
CA LEU A 69 30.86 -13.59 -20.75
C LEU A 69 30.85 -14.49 -21.99
#